data_AF-A0A4U9DEI3-F1
#
_entry.id   AF-A0A4U9DEI3-F1
#
_cell.length_a   1.000
_cell.length_b   1.000
_cell.length_c   1.000
_cell.angle_alpha   90.00
_cell.angle_beta   90.00
_cell.angle_gamma   90.00
#
_symmetry.space_group_name_H-M   'P 1'
#
loop_
_entity.id
_entity.type
_entity.pdbx_description
1 polymer ?
#
loop_
_entity_poly.entity_id
_entity_poly.type
_entity_poly.pdbx_seq_one_letter_code
_entity_poly.pdbx_strand_id
1 'polypeptide(L)'
;MLAEPKLLKLNFGIMCLHIMLMSTFVALPGQLEAAGFPAAEHWKIYLVTMLISFVSVVPFIIYAEVKRKMKQVFVFCVALLLVAEIVLWGAGGYFWELVAGVQLFFLAFNLLEALLRR
;
A
#
# COMPACT_ATOMS: atom_id res chain seq x y z
N MET A 1 -15.28 13.02 -28.22
CA MET A 1 -14.92 11.61 -28.45
C MET A 1 -14.53 11.00 -27.11
N LEU A 2 -15.46 10.21 -26.55
CA LEU A 2 -15.26 9.09 -25.62
C LEU A 2 -14.26 9.31 -24.48
N ALA A 3 -14.67 10.08 -23.47
CA ALA A 3 -14.16 9.87 -22.12
C ALA A 3 -14.66 8.49 -21.66
N GLU A 4 -13.87 7.45 -21.97
CA GLU A 4 -14.11 6.10 -21.48
C GLU A 4 -14.28 6.18 -19.94
N PRO A 5 -15.45 5.87 -19.37
CA PRO A 5 -15.66 5.92 -17.92
C PRO A 5 -14.70 4.96 -17.18
N LYS A 6 -14.09 4.03 -17.92
CA LYS A 6 -13.03 3.15 -17.47
C LYS A 6 -11.72 3.91 -17.16
N LEU A 7 -11.35 4.92 -17.94
CA LEU A 7 -10.19 5.79 -17.67
C LEU A 7 -10.44 6.74 -16.50
N LEU A 8 -11.67 7.22 -16.34
CA LEU A 8 -12.05 8.06 -15.18
C LEU A 8 -11.99 7.28 -13.86
N LYS A 9 -12.49 6.05 -13.82
CA LYS A 9 -12.36 5.16 -12.65
C LYS A 9 -10.90 4.84 -12.32
N LEU A 10 -10.07 4.72 -13.36
CA LEU A 10 -8.63 4.49 -13.24
C LEU A 10 -7.94 5.70 -12.56
N ASN A 11 -8.14 6.90 -13.12
CA ASN A 11 -7.58 8.16 -12.60
C ASN A 11 -8.05 8.47 -11.19
N PHE A 12 -9.33 8.21 -10.89
CA PHE A 12 -9.86 8.38 -9.55
C PHE A 12 -9.19 7.41 -8.56
N GLY A 13 -8.90 6.17 -8.99
CA GLY A 13 -8.11 5.21 -8.23
C GLY A 13 -6.70 5.72 -7.91
N ILE A 14 -5.96 6.28 -8.88
CA ILE A 14 -4.62 6.87 -8.68
C ILE A 14 -4.70 7.96 -7.62
N MET A 15 -5.67 8.88 -7.75
CA MET A 15 -5.81 10.01 -6.83
C MET A 15 -6.18 9.55 -5.42
N CYS A 16 -7.15 8.64 -5.27
CA CYS A 16 -7.49 8.06 -3.98
C CYS A 16 -6.30 7.37 -3.33
N LEU A 17 -5.53 6.61 -4.10
CA LEU A 17 -4.32 5.97 -3.60
C LEU A 17 -3.33 7.00 -3.08
N HIS A 18 -3.03 8.04 -3.86
CA HIS A 18 -2.08 9.08 -3.46
C HIS A 18 -2.55 9.82 -2.21
N ILE A 19 -3.84 10.14 -2.12
CA ILE A 19 -4.42 10.78 -0.92
C ILE A 19 -4.27 9.86 0.30
N MET A 20 -4.54 8.57 0.12
CA MET A 20 -4.41 7.57 1.18
C MET A 20 -2.95 7.44 1.63
N LEU A 21 -1.99 7.32 0.70
CA LEU A 21 -0.55 7.30 0.98
C LEU A 21 -0.12 8.54 1.77
N MET A 22 -0.52 9.74 1.32
CA MET A 22 -0.23 10.99 2.02
C MET A 22 -0.83 11.02 3.42
N SER A 23 -2.07 10.57 3.59
CA SER A 23 -2.73 10.48 4.89
C SER A 23 -2.03 9.51 5.83
N THR A 24 -1.70 8.31 5.35
CA THR A 24 -0.96 7.30 6.11
C THR A 24 0.43 7.81 6.50
N PHE A 25 1.16 8.48 5.61
CA PHE A 25 2.46 9.10 5.91
C PHE A 25 2.39 10.20 6.96
N VAL A 26 1.28 10.95 7.02
CA VAL A 26 1.06 11.98 8.05
C VAL A 26 0.68 11.35 9.39
N ALA A 27 -0.13 10.28 9.40
CA ALA A 27 -0.57 9.61 10.62
C ALA A 27 0.52 8.73 11.26
N LEU A 28 1.35 8.10 10.42
CA LEU A 28 2.42 7.19 10.81
C LEU A 28 3.41 7.71 11.86
N PRO A 29 4.02 8.90 11.72
CA PRO A 29 4.96 9.41 12.71
C PRO A 29 4.29 9.59 14.09
N GLY A 30 3.03 10.02 14.13
CA GLY A 30 2.27 10.12 15.38
C GLY A 30 2.01 8.75 16.02
N GLN A 31 1.73 7.71 15.22
CA GLN A 31 1.54 6.35 15.75
C GLN A 31 2.85 5.71 16.23
N LEU A 32 3.96 5.95 15.54
CA LEU A 32 5.28 5.46 15.95
C LEU A 32 5.80 6.16 17.20
N GLU A 33 5.56 7.47 17.33
CA GLU A 33 5.88 8.24 18.54
C GLU A 33 5.04 7.76 19.74
N ALA A 34 3.75 7.47 19.52
CA ALA A 34 2.88 6.86 20.53
C ALA A 34 3.31 5.44 20.94
N ALA A 35 4.00 4.70 20.06
CA ALA A 35 4.59 3.40 20.35
C ALA A 35 5.91 3.48 21.16
N GLY A 36 6.38 4.69 21.50
CA GLY A 36 7.54 4.90 22.37
C GLY A 36 8.90 4.74 21.68
N PHE A 37 8.95 4.72 20.35
CA PHE A 37 10.20 4.58 19.60
C PHE A 37 10.80 5.94 19.20
N PRO A 38 12.13 6.13 19.37
CA PRO A 38 12.80 7.33 18.88
C PRO A 38 12.79 7.37 17.34
N ALA A 39 12.47 8.54 16.78
CA ALA A 39 12.37 8.80 15.34
C ALA A 39 13.64 8.42 14.52
N ALA A 40 14.77 8.20 15.19
CA ALA A 40 16.06 7.85 14.61
C ALA A 40 16.11 6.48 13.91
N GLU A 41 15.21 5.54 14.20
CA GLU A 41 15.17 4.21 13.54
C GLU A 41 14.03 4.08 12.51
N HIS A 42 13.07 5.01 12.49
CA HIS A 42 11.92 4.95 11.58
C HIS A 42 12.35 4.91 10.11
N TRP A 43 13.36 5.72 9.75
CA TRP A 43 13.85 5.80 8.37
C TRP A 43 14.34 4.46 7.84
N LYS A 44 14.98 3.61 8.67
CA LYS A 44 15.44 2.28 8.23
C LYS A 44 14.27 1.38 7.89
N ILE A 45 13.22 1.42 8.71
CA ILE A 45 12.00 0.63 8.50
C ILE A 45 11.35 1.05 7.18
N TYR A 46 11.15 2.34 6.96
CA TYR A 46 10.62 2.86 5.69
C TYR A 46 11.46 2.42 4.50
N LEU A 47 12.78 2.51 4.61
CA LEU A 47 13.68 2.14 3.53
C LEU A 47 13.58 0.64 3.21
N VAL A 48 13.59 -0.21 4.24
CA VAL A 48 13.47 -1.66 4.07
C VAL A 48 12.09 -2.06 3.53
N THR A 49 11.01 -1.49 4.06
CA THR A 49 9.65 -1.83 3.60
C THR A 49 9.41 -1.36 2.17
N MET A 50 9.92 -0.17 1.81
CA MET A 50 9.88 0.33 0.44
C MET A 50 10.63 -0.60 -0.52
N LEU A 51 11.83 -1.03 -0.15
CA LEU A 51 12.67 -1.90 -0.98
C LEU A 51 12.04 -3.30 -1.15
N ILE A 52 11.52 -3.88 -0.07
CA ILE A 52 10.82 -5.17 -0.11
C ILE A 52 9.57 -5.08 -0.98
N SER A 53 8.77 -4.01 -0.84
CA SER A 53 7.57 -3.82 -1.64
C SER A 53 7.92 -3.71 -3.12
N PHE A 54 8.95 -2.94 -3.47
CA PHE A 54 9.39 -2.78 -4.86
C PHE A 54 9.81 -4.11 -5.49
N VAL A 55 10.62 -4.90 -4.76
CA VAL A 55 11.07 -6.22 -5.25
C VAL A 55 9.92 -7.21 -5.31
N SER A 56 8.99 -7.17 -4.35
CA SER A 56 7.86 -8.12 -4.28
C SER A 56 6.79 -7.85 -5.33
N VAL A 57 6.60 -6.60 -5.74
CA VAL A 57 5.57 -6.20 -6.72
C VAL A 57 5.85 -6.80 -8.10
N VAL A 58 7.11 -6.78 -8.55
CA VAL A 58 7.50 -7.30 -9.88
C VAL A 58 7.06 -8.76 -10.11
N PRO A 59 7.45 -9.75 -9.28
CA PRO A 59 7.03 -11.13 -9.46
C PRO A 59 5.52 -11.32 -9.28
N PHE A 60 4.88 -10.52 -8.41
CA PHE A 60 3.43 -10.59 -8.18
C PHE A 60 2.65 -10.15 -9.42
N ILE A 61 3.07 -9.08 -10.09
CA ILE A 61 2.47 -8.61 -11.35
C ILE A 61 2.65 -9.65 -12.45
N ILE A 62 3.86 -10.21 -12.58
CA ILE A 62 4.12 -11.24 -13.60
C ILE A 62 3.19 -12.43 -13.38
N TYR A 63 3.06 -12.90 -12.12
CA TYR A 63 2.15 -14.00 -11.79
C TYR A 63 0.67 -13.66 -12.05
N ALA A 64 0.24 -12.44 -11.73
CA ALA A 64 -1.11 -11.93 -12.01
C ALA A 64 -1.45 -11.92 -13.50
N GLU A 65 -0.49 -11.49 -14.32
CA GLU A 65 -0.63 -11.41 -15.78
C GLU A 65 -0.64 -12.79 -16.43
N VAL A 66 0.23 -13.69 -15.97
CA VAL A 66 0.27 -15.10 -16.44
C VAL A 66 -1.09 -15.79 -16.21
N LYS A 67 -1.78 -15.49 -15.10
CA LYS A 67 -3.12 -16.04 -14.84
C LYS A 67 -4.26 -15.27 -15.54
N ARG A 68 -3.98 -14.18 -16.29
CA ARG A 68 -4.97 -13.31 -16.96
C ARG A 68 -6.11 -12.82 -16.05
N LYS A 69 -5.91 -12.81 -14.73
CA LYS A 69 -6.95 -12.48 -13.74
C LYS A 69 -6.76 -11.10 -13.12
N MET A 70 -6.44 -10.11 -13.95
CA MET A 70 -6.15 -8.72 -13.55
C MET A 70 -7.24 -8.13 -12.63
N LYS A 71 -8.53 -8.41 -12.90
CA LYS A 71 -9.64 -7.97 -12.05
C LYS A 71 -9.61 -8.58 -10.65
N GLN A 72 -9.30 -9.87 -10.50
CA GLN A 72 -9.24 -10.50 -9.18
C GLN A 72 -8.05 -9.97 -8.38
N VAL A 73 -6.91 -9.73 -9.04
CA VAL A 73 -5.71 -9.21 -8.39
C VAL A 73 -5.94 -7.78 -7.92
N PHE A 74 -6.62 -6.96 -8.74
CA PHE A 74 -7.04 -5.61 -8.32
C PHE A 74 -7.89 -5.66 -7.04
N VAL A 75 -8.92 -6.50 -6.99
CA VAL A 75 -9.78 -6.65 -5.80
C VAL A 75 -8.99 -7.19 -4.61
N PHE A 76 -8.04 -8.10 -4.85
CA PHE A 76 -7.16 -8.62 -3.81
C PHE A 76 -6.24 -7.54 -3.22
N CYS A 77 -5.68 -6.65 -4.05
CA CYS A 77 -4.90 -5.51 -3.58
C CYS A 77 -5.74 -4.54 -2.73
N VAL A 78 -6.98 -4.26 -3.15
CA VAL A 78 -7.89 -3.41 -2.36
C VAL A 78 -8.24 -4.06 -1.02
N ALA A 79 -8.48 -5.37 -1.00
CA ALA A 79 -8.71 -6.11 0.24
C ALA A 79 -7.45 -6.09 1.15
N LEU A 80 -6.25 -6.26 0.58
CA LEU A 80 -4.99 -6.13 1.30
C LEU A 80 -4.79 -4.72 1.89
N LEU A 81 -5.13 -3.66 1.14
CA LEU A 81 -5.08 -2.28 1.63
C LEU A 81 -6.02 -2.07 2.82
N LEU A 82 -7.25 -2.59 2.75
CA LEU A 82 -8.20 -2.51 3.86
C LEU A 82 -7.70 -3.28 5.09
N VAL A 83 -7.14 -4.47 4.89
CA VAL A 83 -6.52 -5.24 5.98
C VAL A 83 -5.34 -4.47 6.58
N ALA A 84 -4.51 -3.83 5.75
CA ALA A 84 -3.38 -3.02 6.21
C ALA A 84 -3.84 -1.83 7.06
N GLU A 85 -4.92 -1.14 6.66
CA GLU A 85 -5.51 -0.07 7.46
C GLU A 85 -6.09 -0.58 8.78
N ILE A 86 -6.79 -1.72 8.79
CA ILE A 86 -7.34 -2.30 10.01
C ILE A 86 -6.20 -2.70 10.96
N VAL A 87 -5.12 -3.28 10.44
CA VAL A 87 -3.91 -3.60 11.21
C VAL A 87 -3.27 -2.33 11.76
N LEU A 88 -3.16 -1.26 10.94
CA LEU A 88 -2.64 0.03 11.40
C LEU A 88 -3.53 0.67 12.46
N TRP A 89 -4.86 0.54 12.36
CA TRP A 89 -5.79 1.07 13.34
C TRP A 89 -5.80 0.27 14.64
N GLY A 90 -5.58 -1.05 14.54
CA GLY A 90 -5.45 -1.98 15.67
C GLY A 90 -4.07 -2.01 16.31
N ALA A 91 -3.04 -1.43 15.66
CA ALA A 91 -1.67 -1.35 16.15
C ALA A 91 -1.56 -0.39 17.34
N GLY A 92 -2.15 -0.78 18.48
CA GLY A 92 -2.20 -0.03 19.73
C GLY A 92 -0.86 0.01 20.48
N GLY A 93 0.23 0.36 19.78
CA GLY A 93 1.58 0.48 20.33
C GLY A 93 2.53 -0.69 20.03
N TYR A 94 2.07 -1.74 19.35
CA TYR A 94 2.94 -2.87 18.97
C TYR A 94 3.70 -2.58 17.67
N PHE A 95 5.03 -2.45 17.80
CA PHE A 95 5.96 -2.20 16.70
C PHE A 95 5.77 -3.14 15.51
N TRP A 96 5.61 -4.44 15.77
CA TRP A 96 5.53 -5.45 14.71
C TRP A 96 4.25 -5.34 13.88
N GLU A 97 3.14 -4.94 14.51
CA GLU A 97 1.87 -4.71 13.81
C GLU A 97 1.97 -3.47 12.93
N LEU A 98 2.63 -2.42 13.42
CA LEU A 98 2.85 -1.19 12.68
C LEU A 98 3.75 -1.44 11.45
N VAL A 99 4.85 -2.18 11.62
CA VAL A 99 5.73 -2.59 10.51
C VAL A 99 4.99 -3.48 9.51
N ALA A 100 4.24 -4.48 9.99
CA ALA A 100 3.46 -5.36 9.13
C ALA A 100 2.37 -4.59 8.37
N GLY A 101 1.68 -3.66 9.01
CA GLY A 101 0.68 -2.79 8.41
C GLY A 101 1.27 -1.88 7.33
N VAL A 102 2.38 -1.21 7.62
CA VAL A 102 3.11 -0.38 6.64
C VAL A 102 3.60 -1.21 5.46
N GLN A 103 4.16 -2.40 5.73
CA GLN A 103 4.64 -3.31 4.68
C GLN A 103 3.48 -3.78 3.78
N LEU A 104 2.37 -4.22 4.37
CA LEU A 104 1.17 -4.62 3.65
C LEU A 104 0.60 -3.45 2.84
N PHE A 105 0.56 -2.25 3.43
CA PHE A 105 0.09 -1.04 2.79
C PHE A 105 0.95 -0.69 1.58
N PHE A 106 2.27 -0.60 1.73
CA PHE A 106 3.19 -0.29 0.64
C PHE A 106 3.15 -1.36 -0.46
N LEU A 107 3.09 -2.63 -0.09
CA LEU A 107 3.01 -3.73 -1.05
C LEU A 107 1.71 -3.63 -1.87
N ALA A 108 0.58 -3.50 -1.20
CA ALA A 108 -0.74 -3.42 -1.83
C ALA A 108 -0.89 -2.15 -2.66
N PHE A 109 -0.40 -1.01 -2.14
CA PHE A 109 -0.35 0.27 -2.83
C PHE A 109 0.48 0.18 -4.12
N ASN A 110 1.73 -0.25 -4.05
CA ASN A 110 2.60 -0.34 -5.22
C ASN A 110 2.07 -1.35 -6.24
N LEU A 111 1.50 -2.47 -5.77
CA LEU A 111 0.92 -3.48 -6.65
C LEU A 111 -0.32 -2.92 -7.37
N LEU A 112 -1.21 -2.26 -6.65
CA LEU A 112 -2.41 -1.64 -7.19
C LEU A 112 -2.04 -0.52 -8.18
N GLU A 113 -1.08 0.32 -7.83
CA GLU A 113 -0.57 1.39 -8.68
C GLU A 113 0.04 0.86 -9.98
N ALA A 114 0.83 -0.22 -9.91
CA ALA A 114 1.42 -0.84 -11.10
C ALA A 114 0.38 -1.53 -11.99
N LEU A 115 -0.64 -2.17 -11.40
CA LEU A 115 -1.79 -2.72 -12.13
C LEU A 115 -2.64 -1.63 -12.79
N LEU A 116 -2.68 -0.45 -12.19
CA LEU A 116 -3.46 0.69 -12.64
C LEU A 116 -2.77 1.46 -13.77
N ARG A 117 -1.44 1.43 -13.84
CA ARG A 117 -0.64 2.02 -14.92
C ARG A 117 -0.50 1.11 -16.16
N ARG A 118 -0.87 -0.16 -16.08
CA ARG A 118 -0.93 -1.11 -17.21
C ARG A 118 -2.30 -1.10 -17.87
#